data_AF-A0A4Q1AEU6-F1
#
_entry.id   AF-A0A4Q1AEU6-F1
#
_cell.length_a   1.000
_cell.length_b   1.000
_cell.length_c   1.000
_cell.angle_alpha   90.00
_cell.angle_beta   90.00
_cell.angle_gamma   90.00
#
_symmetry.space_group_name_H-M   'P 1'
#
loop_
_entity.id
_entity.type
_entity.pdbx_description
1 polymer ?
#
loop_
_entity_poly.entity_id
_entity_poly.type
_entity_poly.pdbx_seq_one_letter_code
_entity_poly.pdbx_strand_id
1 'polypeptide(L)'
;MNIVTFCNFDESLIDTKHQIENFDSGVSNKADIAILDINSIFDFEENKHDVCKEKFVSIAVIDDDSDYDAFKNFGIDAWIKGEDTQDINGILNLVEKRFLS
;
A
#
# COMPACT_ATOMS: atom_id res chain seq x y z
N MET A 1 -12.99 2.76 0.53
CA MET A 1 -11.94 2.11 -0.30
C MET A 1 -11.30 1.01 0.52
N ASN A 2 -10.92 -0.06 -0.16
CA ASN A 2 -10.32 -1.25 0.43
C ASN A 2 -8.81 -1.12 0.33
N ILE A 3 -8.12 -1.32 1.45
CA ILE A 3 -6.67 -1.25 1.56
C ILE A 3 -6.19 -2.64 1.96
N VAL A 4 -5.22 -3.17 1.21
CA VAL A 4 -4.49 -4.37 1.61
C VAL A 4 -3.11 -3.98 2.11
N THR A 5 -2.68 -4.55 3.24
CA THR A 5 -1.32 -4.40 3.75
C THR A 5 -0.55 -5.71 3.56
N PHE A 6 0.61 -5.64 2.94
CA PHE A 6 1.55 -6.76 2.78
C PHE A 6 2.63 -6.78 3.86
N CYS A 7 2.71 -5.71 4.65
CA CYS A 7 3.64 -5.57 5.76
C CYS A 7 2.89 -5.33 7.07
N ASN A 8 3.62 -5.41 8.18
CA ASN A 8 3.07 -5.10 9.49
C ASN A 8 2.95 -3.57 9.66
N PHE A 9 1.82 -3.02 9.20
CA PHE A 9 1.52 -1.60 9.23
C PHE A 9 0.56 -1.28 10.39
N ASP A 10 0.77 -0.17 11.08
CA ASP A 10 -0.14 0.28 12.14
C ASP A 10 -1.44 0.82 11.54
N GLU A 11 -2.46 -0.04 11.49
CA GLU A 11 -3.79 0.27 10.97
C GLU A 11 -4.48 1.43 11.71
N SER A 12 -4.08 1.71 12.96
CA SER A 12 -4.65 2.82 13.73
C SER A 12 -4.32 4.20 13.14
N LEU A 13 -3.31 4.27 12.28
CA LEU A 13 -2.93 5.49 11.57
C LEU A 13 -3.87 5.78 10.39
N ILE A 14 -4.73 4.86 9.98
CA ILE A 14 -5.61 5.03 8.82
C ILE A 14 -7.03 5.38 9.27
N ASP A 15 -7.67 6.34 8.59
CA ASP A 15 -9.04 6.75 8.90
C ASP A 15 -10.01 5.54 8.87
N THR A 16 -10.88 5.44 9.88
CA THR A 16 -11.85 4.35 10.06
C THR A 16 -12.91 4.23 8.96
N LYS A 17 -12.96 5.19 8.03
CA LYS A 17 -13.79 5.11 6.80
C LYS A 17 -13.26 4.06 5.81
N HIS A 18 -12.01 3.62 5.97
CA HIS A 18 -11.35 2.66 5.11
C HIS A 18 -11.48 1.24 5.68
N GLN A 19 -11.62 0.26 4.79
CA GLN A 19 -11.52 -1.15 5.17
C GLN A 19 -10.08 -1.58 4.94
N ILE A 20 -9.45 -2.11 5.98
CA ILE A 20 -8.05 -2.54 5.95
C ILE A 20 -8.04 -4.05 6.16
N GLU A 21 -7.32 -4.77 5.31
CA GLU A 21 -7.11 -6.20 5.41
C GLU A 21 -5.61 -6.49 5.28
N ASN A 22 -5.08 -7.36 6.12
CA ASN A 22 -3.70 -7.82 5.99
C ASN A 22 -3.65 -9.05 5.07
N PHE A 23 -2.70 -9.07 4.14
CA PHE A 23 -2.54 -10.13 3.14
C PHE A 23 -2.42 -11.52 3.78
N ASP A 24 -1.60 -11.66 4.83
CA ASP A 24 -1.37 -12.94 5.52
C ASP A 24 -2.61 -13.42 6.30
N SER A 25 -3.50 -12.49 6.67
CA SER A 25 -4.77 -12.80 7.35
C SER A 25 -5.89 -13.18 6.38
N GLY A 26 -5.62 -13.07 5.07
CA GLY A 26 -6.57 -13.30 4.00
C GLY A 26 -7.29 -12.02 3.56
N VAL A 27 -7.53 -11.92 2.25
CA VAL A 27 -8.18 -10.76 1.63
C VAL A 27 -9.57 -11.16 1.15
N SER A 28 -10.60 -10.50 1.69
CA SER A 28 -12.00 -10.78 1.34
C SER A 28 -12.42 -10.01 0.09
N ASN A 29 -11.90 -8.80 -0.08
CA ASN A 29 -12.26 -7.90 -1.17
C ASN A 29 -11.03 -7.45 -1.97
N LYS A 30 -11.17 -7.34 -3.29
CA LYS A 30 -10.12 -6.75 -4.13
C LYS A 30 -9.81 -5.32 -3.64
N ALA A 31 -8.54 -5.05 -3.40
CA ALA A 31 -8.05 -3.79 -2.85
C ALA A 31 -7.96 -2.68 -3.92
N ASP A 32 -8.26 -1.45 -3.49
CA ASP A 32 -8.01 -0.21 -4.23
C ASP A 32 -6.58 0.27 -4.02
N ILE A 33 -6.02 0.01 -2.83
CA ILE A 33 -4.66 0.41 -2.44
C ILE A 33 -3.94 -0.77 -1.82
N ALA A 34 -2.67 -0.96 -2.21
CA ALA A 34 -1.75 -1.89 -1.59
C ALA A 34 -0.64 -1.12 -0.86
N ILE A 35 -0.44 -1.43 0.42
CA ILE A 35 0.67 -0.91 1.22
C ILE A 35 1.67 -2.05 1.43
N LEU A 36 2.94 -1.79 1.16
CA LEU A 36 4.00 -2.79 1.21
C LEU A 36 5.31 -2.16 1.71
N ASP A 37 6.23 -3.00 2.13
CA ASP A 37 7.61 -2.64 2.46
C ASP A 37 8.60 -3.43 1.60
N ILE A 38 9.90 -3.23 1.80
CA ILE A 38 10.92 -3.91 1.01
C ILE A 38 10.91 -5.42 1.22
N ASN A 39 10.50 -5.87 2.41
CA ASN A 39 10.47 -7.28 2.77
C ASN A 39 9.34 -8.03 2.06
N SER A 40 8.24 -7.33 1.77
CA SER A 40 7.03 -7.90 1.17
C SER A 40 6.87 -7.59 -0.32
N ILE A 41 7.86 -6.95 -0.94
CA ILE A 41 7.81 -6.53 -2.35
C ILE A 41 7.61 -7.71 -3.32
N PHE A 42 8.21 -8.86 -3.02
CA PHE A 42 8.07 -10.05 -3.85
C PHE A 42 6.68 -10.69 -3.70
N ASP A 43 6.17 -10.77 -2.47
CA ASP A 43 4.81 -11.25 -2.22
C ASP A 43 3.78 -10.36 -2.91
N PHE A 44 3.99 -9.04 -2.87
CA PHE A 44 3.18 -8.09 -3.63
C PHE A 44 3.27 -8.36 -5.13
N GLU A 45 4.46 -8.48 -5.71
CA GLU A 45 4.61 -8.68 -7.17
C GLU A 45 3.90 -9.94 -7.66
N GLU A 46 4.00 -11.03 -6.90
CA GLU A 46 3.38 -12.31 -7.23
C GLU A 46 1.85 -12.29 -7.08
N ASN A 47 1.31 -11.54 -6.11
CA ASN A 47 -0.10 -11.62 -5.73
C ASN A 47 -0.94 -10.38 -6.10
N LYS A 48 -0.34 -9.26 -6.52
CA LYS A 48 -1.05 -7.99 -6.77
C LYS A 48 -2.25 -8.13 -7.70
N HIS A 49 -2.18 -8.98 -8.71
CA HIS A 49 -3.30 -9.19 -9.64
C HIS A 49 -4.46 -10.00 -9.02
N ASP A 50 -4.15 -10.81 -8.00
CA ASP A 50 -5.11 -11.67 -7.30
C ASP A 50 -5.73 -11.00 -6.07
N VAL A 51 -5.08 -10.00 -5.48
CA VAL A 51 -5.64 -9.29 -4.32
C VAL A 51 -6.04 -7.85 -4.59
N CYS A 52 -5.56 -7.22 -5.68
CA CYS A 52 -5.95 -5.87 -6.05
C CYS A 52 -6.94 -5.86 -7.23
N LYS A 53 -7.66 -4.75 -7.39
CA LYS A 53 -8.51 -4.50 -8.57
C LYS A 53 -7.63 -4.29 -9.82
N GLU A 54 -8.24 -4.27 -11.01
CA GLU A 54 -7.52 -3.95 -12.26
C GLU A 54 -6.85 -2.57 -12.23
N LYS A 55 -7.49 -1.60 -11.55
CA LYS A 55 -6.93 -0.30 -11.25
C LYS A 55 -6.76 -0.19 -9.74
N PHE A 56 -5.52 -0.16 -9.29
CA PHE A 56 -5.15 0.00 -7.90
C PHE A 56 -3.92 0.90 -7.80
N VAL A 57 -3.61 1.36 -6.60
CA VAL A 57 -2.41 2.16 -6.30
C VAL A 57 -1.55 1.43 -5.28
N SER A 58 -0.24 1.39 -5.53
CA SER A 58 0.76 0.81 -4.65
C SER A 58 1.51 1.89 -3.87
N ILE A 59 1.65 1.71 -2.56
CA ILE A 59 2.34 2.62 -1.66
C ILE A 59 3.43 1.85 -0.92
N ALA A 60 4.69 2.17 -1.18
CA ALA A 60 5.83 1.60 -0.47
C ALA A 60 6.13 2.38 0.82
N VAL A 61 6.34 1.67 1.92
CA VAL A 61 6.98 2.20 3.13
C VAL A 61 8.48 1.97 3.00
N ILE A 62 9.25 3.05 3.09
CA ILE A 62 10.70 3.07 2.88
C ILE A 62 11.37 3.47 4.20
N ASP A 63 12.35 2.67 4.63
CA ASP A 63 13.15 3.00 5.80
C ASP A 63 14.54 3.55 5.41
N ASP A 64 15.07 3.14 4.25
CA ASP A 64 16.38 3.58 3.73
C ASP A 64 16.30 4.00 2.26
N ASP A 65 17.11 4.98 1.84
CA ASP A 65 17.21 5.44 0.45
C ASP A 65 17.55 4.31 -0.54
N SER A 66 18.19 3.23 -0.07
CA SER A 66 18.47 2.04 -0.88
C SER A 66 17.22 1.22 -1.24
N ASP A 67 16.17 1.23 -0.40
CA ASP A 67 14.90 0.56 -0.73
C ASP A 67 14.21 1.25 -1.91
N TYR A 68 14.38 2.58 -2.04
CA TYR A 68 13.79 3.36 -3.11
C TYR A 68 14.24 2.89 -4.50
N ASP A 69 15.52 2.53 -4.66
CA ASP A 69 16.03 2.00 -5.92
C ASP A 69 15.48 0.62 -6.25
N ALA A 70 15.18 -0.20 -5.24
CA ALA A 70 14.47 -1.46 -5.45
C ALA A 70 13.06 -1.18 -5.97
N PHE A 71 12.27 -0.35 -5.28
CA PHE A 71 10.87 -0.06 -5.65
C PHE A 71 10.69 0.54 -7.04
N LYS A 72 11.66 1.30 -7.55
CA LYS A 72 11.63 1.80 -8.94
C LYS A 72 11.51 0.68 -9.98
N ASN A 73 12.14 -0.46 -9.72
CA ASN A 73 12.12 -1.60 -10.65
C ASN A 73 10.79 -2.36 -10.63
N PHE A 74 9.98 -2.20 -9.57
CA PHE A 74 8.69 -2.86 -9.40
C PHE A 74 7.50 -1.96 -9.78
N GLY A 75 7.76 -0.71 -10.15
CA GLY A 75 6.73 0.21 -10.65
C GLY A 75 5.76 0.67 -9.57
N ILE A 76 6.26 0.95 -8.36
CA ILE A 76 5.43 1.46 -7.27
C ILE A 76 4.94 2.89 -7.57
N ASP A 77 3.67 3.17 -7.29
CA ASP A 77 3.03 4.45 -7.61
C ASP A 77 3.41 5.58 -6.64
N ALA A 78 3.55 5.27 -5.36
CA ALA A 78 3.87 6.23 -4.31
C ALA A 78 4.75 5.60 -3.22
N TRP A 79 5.43 6.45 -2.44
CA TRP A 79 6.18 5.99 -1.29
C TRP A 79 6.07 6.98 -0.12
N ILE A 80 6.25 6.46 1.08
CA ILE A 80 6.30 7.21 2.33
C ILE A 80 7.46 6.69 3.16
N LYS A 81 8.12 7.56 3.91
CA LYS A 81 9.13 7.09 4.85
C LYS A 81 8.47 6.44 6.05
N GLY A 82 9.10 5.41 6.63
CA GLY A 82 8.65 4.80 7.88
C GLY A 82 8.43 5.83 9.00
N GLU A 83 9.34 6.81 9.11
CA GLU A 83 9.26 7.92 10.07
C GLU A 83 8.06 8.86 9.84
N ASP A 84 7.58 8.97 8.60
CA ASP A 84 6.51 9.88 8.19
C ASP A 84 5.15 9.17 8.03
N THR A 85 5.03 7.90 8.45
CA THR A 85 3.81 7.09 8.29
C THR A 85 2.55 7.71 8.89
N GLN A 86 2.68 8.67 9.82
CA GLN A 86 1.56 9.44 10.37
C GLN A 86 0.82 10.27 9.29
N ASP A 87 1.49 10.64 8.20
CA ASP A 87 0.93 11.42 7.10
C ASP A 87 0.23 10.55 6.03
N ILE A 88 0.10 9.24 6.25
CA ILE A 88 -0.48 8.29 5.28
C ILE A 88 -1.88 8.71 4.81
N ASN A 89 -2.73 9.23 5.71
CA ASN A 89 -4.07 9.70 5.33
C ASN A 89 -4.03 10.83 4.30
N GLY A 90 -2.99 11.67 4.31
CA GLY A 90 -2.78 12.70 3.29
C GLY A 90 -2.61 12.08 1.91
N ILE A 91 -1.79 11.03 1.81
CA ILE A 91 -1.56 10.29 0.56
C ILE A 91 -2.84 9.58 0.13
N LEU A 92 -3.51 8.87 1.04
CA LEU A 92 -4.77 8.16 0.75
C LEU A 92 -5.84 9.10 0.18
N ASN A 93 -6.00 10.29 0.78
CA ASN A 93 -6.95 11.29 0.30
C ASN A 93 -6.59 11.86 -1.08
N LEU A 94 -5.30 12.00 -1.39
CA LEU A 94 -4.84 12.43 -2.72
C LEU A 94 -5.11 11.35 -3.77
N VAL A 95 -4.84 10.09 -3.43
CA VAL A 95 -5.10 8.94 -4.29
C VAL A 95 -6.61 8.81 -4.57
N GLU A 96 -7.44 8.89 -3.53
CA GLU A 96 -8.91 8.83 -3.63
C GLU A 96 -9.44 9.88 -4.62
N LYS A 97 -8.94 11.12 -4.53
CA LYS A 97 -9.35 12.20 -5.44
C LYS A 97 -8.87 12.05 -6.88
N ARG A 98 -7.70 11.43 -7.09
CA ARG A 98 -7.03 11.42 -8.40
C ARG A 98 -7.31 10.16 -9.22
N PHE A 99 -7.54 9.03 -8.55
CA PHE A 99 -7.68 7.72 -9.20
C PHE A 99 -9.08 7.13 -9.10
N LEU A 100 -9.90 7.56 -8.14
CA LEU A 100 -11.24 7.02 -7.89
C LEU A 100 -12.38 8.03 -8.16
N SER A 101 -12.07 9.22 -8.68
CA SER A 101 -13.05 10.20 -9.21
C SER A 101 -13.24 10.11 -10.71
#